data_AF-A0A6S7JPK3-F1
#
_entry.id   AF-A0A6S7JPK3-F1
#
_cell.length_a   1.000
_cell.length_b   1.000
_cell.length_c   1.000
_cell.angle_alpha   90.00
_cell.angle_beta   90.00
_cell.angle_gamma   90.00
#
_symmetry.space_group_name_H-M   'P 1'
#
loop_
_entity.id
_entity.type
_entity.pdbx_description
1 polymer ?
#
loop_
_entity_poly.entity_id
_entity_poly.type
_entity_poly.pdbx_seq_one_letter_code
_entity_poly.pdbx_strand_id
1 'polypeptide(L)'
;MDKEIKNKAKNARRGAKGSLTRAMNVTNELIEASRSKSEVKQAFEELRRAHEGLVMKREEFTMLLDDEEFEEAEKWMQVCASEYVAFTMRYHDYIKKIDEDKSKQNVSDSVVGESSEENNEESNDSQRSNNLIEQSTVPNENNHPSTMQNPEMIQHSPSSAKPFTVKHEKAKLPVFTGDVRQYFIFKSDFKHAVEAQYSERDTLTVLRSCLSSEPAKLIEGISSDLNAAWKYLDQNYGDPRIVSDTITLDLERFRSIQPGEDHRFCQLVNLVRRSYNILKEIKRPQDMDNTHVISLIERKMSEDDLR
;
A
#
# COMPACT_ATOMS: atom_id res chain seq x y z
N MET A 1 27.11 -20.88 22.28
CA MET A 1 26.85 -20.06 21.09
C MET A 1 25.37 -19.79 20.93
N ASP A 2 24.52 -20.82 20.97
CA ASP A 2 23.07 -20.70 20.76
C ASP A 2 22.32 -19.77 21.76
N LYS A 3 22.62 -19.90 23.06
CA LYS A 3 22.04 -19.04 24.13
C LYS A 3 22.37 -17.55 23.98
N GLU A 4 23.53 -17.22 23.43
CA GLU A 4 23.97 -15.83 23.24
C GLU A 4 23.21 -15.17 22.08
N ILE A 5 23.03 -15.90 20.98
CA ILE A 5 22.25 -15.46 19.82
C ILE A 5 20.80 -15.21 20.22
N LYS A 6 20.20 -16.15 20.96
CA LYS A 6 18.84 -16.03 21.49
C LYS A 6 18.66 -14.83 22.42
N ASN A 7 19.60 -14.59 23.33
CA ASN A 7 19.54 -13.41 24.21
C ASN A 7 19.65 -12.10 23.43
N LYS A 8 20.50 -12.05 22.40
CA LYS A 8 20.63 -10.89 21.53
C LYS A 8 19.33 -10.61 20.78
N ALA A 9 18.70 -11.64 20.21
CA ALA A 9 17.40 -11.52 19.53
C ALA A 9 16.29 -11.07 20.49
N LYS A 10 16.23 -11.64 21.71
CA LYS A 10 15.29 -11.23 22.76
C LYS A 10 15.44 -9.75 23.11
N ASN A 11 16.67 -9.28 23.27
CA ASN A 11 16.96 -7.87 23.58
C ASN A 11 16.61 -6.94 22.41
N ALA A 12 16.88 -7.36 21.18
CA ALA A 12 16.48 -6.61 19.99
C ALA A 12 14.95 -6.45 19.90
N ARG A 13 14.19 -7.54 20.12
CA ARG A 13 12.72 -7.52 20.18
C ARG A 13 12.22 -6.59 21.28
N ARG A 14 12.80 -6.64 22.48
CA ARG A 14 12.45 -5.73 23.58
C ARG A 14 12.74 -4.27 23.24
N GLY A 15 13.86 -4.00 22.57
CA GLY A 15 14.21 -2.67 22.07
C GLY A 15 13.19 -2.14 21.07
N ALA A 16 12.77 -2.98 20.11
CA ALA A 16 11.72 -2.64 19.15
C ALA A 16 10.38 -2.33 19.83
N LYS A 17 10.00 -3.09 20.86
CA LYS A 17 8.81 -2.79 21.68
C LYS A 17 8.92 -1.46 22.39
N GLY A 18 10.11 -1.11 22.90
CA GLY A 18 10.37 0.21 23.44
C GLY A 18 10.20 1.33 22.41
N SER A 19 10.64 1.13 21.17
CA SER A 19 10.39 2.08 20.07
C SER A 19 8.92 2.22 19.74
N LEU A 20 8.17 1.11 19.68
CA LEU A 20 6.72 1.12 19.50
C LEU A 20 6.02 1.93 20.59
N THR A 21 6.34 1.67 21.86
CA THR A 21 5.75 2.40 23.00
C THR A 21 6.06 3.90 22.92
N ARG A 22 7.29 4.30 22.56
CA ARG A 22 7.63 5.73 22.41
C ARG A 22 6.83 6.38 21.28
N ALA A 23 6.74 5.75 20.12
CA ALA A 23 5.97 6.29 18.99
C ALA A 23 4.47 6.37 19.32
N MET A 24 3.95 5.42 20.11
CA MET A 24 2.56 5.42 20.58
C MET A 24 2.29 6.61 21.49
N ASN A 25 3.19 6.88 22.45
CA ASN A 25 3.08 8.03 23.34
C ASN A 25 3.11 9.36 22.58
N VAL A 26 4.05 9.52 21.64
CA VAL A 26 4.13 10.73 20.80
C VAL A 26 2.82 10.93 20.03
N THR A 27 2.31 9.87 19.38
CA THR A 27 1.05 9.97 18.64
C THR A 27 -0.13 10.29 19.57
N ASN A 28 -0.14 9.73 20.77
CA ASN A 28 -1.18 9.98 21.77
C ASN A 28 -1.16 11.44 22.25
N GLU A 29 0.01 11.99 22.54
CA GLU A 29 0.18 13.39 22.94
C GLU A 29 -0.34 14.34 21.85
N LEU A 30 -0.07 14.04 20.57
CA LEU A 30 -0.59 14.84 19.45
C LEU A 30 -2.12 14.74 19.32
N ILE A 31 -2.70 13.56 19.54
CA ILE A 31 -4.16 13.37 19.57
C ILE A 31 -4.78 14.15 20.73
N GLU A 32 -4.21 14.07 21.93
CA GLU A 32 -4.71 14.76 23.12
C GLU A 32 -4.60 16.27 23.01
N ALA A 33 -3.53 16.77 22.39
CA ALA A 33 -3.34 18.18 22.07
C ALA A 33 -4.18 18.65 20.87
N SER A 34 -5.08 17.81 20.33
CA SER A 34 -5.96 18.10 19.19
C SER A 34 -5.20 18.70 17.99
N ARG A 35 -4.02 18.14 17.70
CA ARG A 35 -3.11 18.61 16.64
C ARG A 35 -3.67 18.38 15.24
N SER A 36 -3.07 19.05 14.26
CA SER A 36 -3.55 18.99 12.89
C SER A 36 -3.58 17.55 12.35
N LYS A 37 -4.52 17.27 11.43
CA LYS A 37 -4.65 15.97 10.76
C LYS A 37 -3.32 15.50 10.14
N SER A 38 -2.52 16.43 9.61
CA SER A 38 -1.25 16.11 8.95
C SER A 38 -0.19 15.63 9.96
N GLU A 39 -0.03 16.34 11.08
CA GLU A 39 0.95 15.99 12.11
C GLU A 39 0.62 14.64 12.76
N VAL A 40 -0.66 14.42 13.10
CA VAL A 40 -1.10 13.16 13.70
C VAL A 40 -0.94 11.98 12.73
N LYS A 41 -1.20 12.19 11.43
CA LYS A 41 -0.93 11.19 10.38
C LYS A 41 0.55 10.84 10.28
N GLN A 42 1.43 11.84 10.30
CA GLN A 42 2.87 11.61 10.21
C GLN A 42 3.39 10.81 11.41
N ALA A 43 2.99 11.16 12.63
CA ALA A 43 3.37 10.41 13.82
C ALA A 43 2.81 8.98 13.82
N PHE A 44 1.58 8.79 13.32
CA PHE A 44 1.00 7.45 13.18
C PHE A 44 1.76 6.58 12.18
N GLU A 45 2.31 7.15 11.11
CA GLU A 45 3.15 6.41 10.17
C GLU A 45 4.47 5.95 10.82
N GLU A 46 5.07 6.77 11.69
CA GLU A 46 6.23 6.36 12.50
C GLU A 46 5.88 5.24 13.49
N LEU A 47 4.69 5.31 14.10
CA LEU A 47 4.16 4.25 14.94
C LEU A 47 3.99 2.94 14.16
N ARG A 48 3.41 3.00 12.95
CA ARG A 48 3.24 1.84 12.06
C ARG A 48 4.59 1.19 11.74
N ARG A 49 5.60 2.00 11.37
CA ARG A 49 6.96 1.52 11.10
C ARG A 49 7.60 0.87 12.32
N ALA A 50 7.37 1.42 13.52
CA ALA A 50 7.85 0.83 14.76
C ALA A 50 7.17 -0.52 15.07
N HIS A 51 5.88 -0.66 14.76
CA HIS A 51 5.15 -1.93 14.88
C HIS A 51 5.68 -2.99 13.91
N GLU A 52 5.86 -2.63 12.63
CA GLU A 52 6.45 -3.52 11.61
C GLU A 52 7.85 -3.98 12.04
N GLY A 53 8.67 -3.07 12.55
CA GLY A 53 9.98 -3.40 13.12
C GLY A 53 9.90 -4.38 14.31
N LEU A 54 8.91 -4.24 15.20
CA LEU A 54 8.69 -5.19 16.29
C LEU A 54 8.29 -6.57 15.77
N VAL A 55 7.42 -6.66 14.76
CA VAL A 55 7.00 -7.92 14.15
C VAL A 55 8.19 -8.64 13.51
N MET A 56 9.03 -7.93 12.76
CA MET A 56 10.26 -8.52 12.18
C MET A 56 11.19 -9.08 13.28
N LYS A 57 11.39 -8.34 14.38
CA LYS A 57 12.22 -8.80 15.50
C LYS A 57 11.58 -9.94 16.30
N ARG A 58 10.25 -10.06 16.30
CA ARG A 58 9.56 -11.25 16.82
C ARG A 58 9.92 -12.46 15.97
N GLU A 59 9.79 -12.39 14.64
CA GLU A 59 10.06 -13.52 13.74
C GLU A 59 11.48 -14.05 13.92
N GLU A 60 12.48 -13.15 13.92
CA GLU A 60 13.89 -13.49 14.19
C GLU A 60 14.07 -14.19 15.55
N PHE A 61 13.36 -13.75 16.59
CA PHE A 61 13.45 -14.33 17.92
C PHE A 61 12.75 -15.70 18.00
N THR A 62 11.58 -15.85 17.37
CA THR A 62 10.78 -17.08 17.43
C THR A 62 11.45 -18.27 16.73
N MET A 63 12.31 -18.04 15.73
CA MET A 63 13.08 -19.11 15.08
C MET A 63 14.12 -19.76 16.00
N LEU A 64 14.37 -19.18 17.19
CA LEU A 64 15.38 -19.63 18.16
C LEU A 64 14.76 -20.25 19.42
N LEU A 65 13.44 -20.47 19.43
CA LEU A 65 12.70 -20.96 20.59
C LEU A 65 12.28 -22.41 20.39
N ASP A 66 12.17 -23.14 21.51
CA ASP A 66 11.40 -24.38 21.55
C ASP A 66 9.89 -24.10 21.67
N ASP A 67 9.07 -25.14 21.62
CA ASP A 67 7.61 -25.01 21.60
C ASP A 67 7.05 -24.32 22.85
N GLU A 68 7.59 -24.61 24.04
CA GLU A 68 7.11 -24.03 25.30
C GLU A 68 7.48 -22.54 25.40
N GLU A 69 8.71 -22.20 25.03
CA GLU A 69 9.17 -20.82 25.03
C GLU A 69 8.51 -19.98 23.93
N PHE A 70 8.18 -20.59 22.79
CA PHE A 70 7.44 -19.97 21.72
C PHE A 70 6.05 -19.54 22.19
N GLU A 71 5.30 -20.43 22.86
CA GLU A 71 3.98 -20.10 23.39
C GLU A 71 4.03 -18.90 24.36
N GLU A 72 5.02 -18.85 25.25
CA GLU A 72 5.18 -17.72 26.18
C GLU A 72 5.58 -16.43 25.44
N ALA A 73 6.47 -16.54 24.46
CA ALA A 73 6.86 -15.41 23.63
C ALA A 73 5.68 -14.85 22.82
N GLU A 74 4.74 -15.70 22.43
CA GLU A 74 3.58 -15.35 21.64
C GLU A 74 2.47 -14.72 22.48
N LYS A 75 2.23 -15.18 23.72
CA LYS A 75 1.35 -14.49 24.67
C LYS A 75 1.77 -13.03 24.87
N TRP A 76 3.07 -12.78 25.02
CA TRP A 76 3.59 -11.42 25.14
C TRP A 76 3.38 -10.58 23.87
N MET A 77 3.53 -11.18 22.69
CA MET A 77 3.27 -10.51 21.41
C MET A 77 1.79 -10.22 21.21
N GLN A 78 0.90 -11.11 21.65
CA GLN A 78 -0.55 -10.91 21.60
C GLN A 78 -0.99 -9.67 22.39
N VAL A 79 -0.37 -9.43 23.56
CA VAL A 79 -0.61 -8.19 24.33
C VAL A 79 -0.18 -6.96 23.54
N CYS A 80 1.02 -6.97 22.96
CA CYS A 80 1.53 -5.85 22.16
C CYS A 80 0.65 -5.58 20.92
N ALA A 81 0.19 -6.63 20.24
CA ALA A 81 -0.71 -6.53 19.10
C ALA A 81 -2.08 -5.95 19.49
N SER A 82 -2.62 -6.37 20.63
CA SER A 82 -3.88 -5.86 21.16
C SER A 82 -3.79 -4.37 21.52
N GLU A 83 -2.70 -3.94 22.17
CA GLU A 83 -2.40 -2.53 22.45
C GLU A 83 -2.33 -1.70 21.16
N TYR A 84 -1.61 -2.20 20.15
CA TYR A 84 -1.50 -1.54 18.86
C TYR A 84 -2.86 -1.39 18.17
N VAL A 85 -3.66 -2.47 18.07
CA VAL A 85 -4.99 -2.42 17.44
C VAL A 85 -5.91 -1.44 18.16
N ALA A 86 -5.99 -1.49 19.49
CA ALA A 86 -6.79 -0.55 20.27
C ALA A 86 -6.36 0.91 20.01
N PHE A 87 -5.06 1.16 19.93
CA PHE A 87 -4.54 2.49 19.61
C PHE A 87 -4.89 2.91 18.18
N THR A 88 -4.79 2.00 17.20
CA THR A 88 -5.17 2.30 15.81
C THR A 88 -6.64 2.72 15.71
N MET A 89 -7.54 2.09 16.46
CA MET A 89 -8.96 2.48 16.50
C MET A 89 -9.12 3.93 17.00
N ARG A 90 -8.47 4.27 18.13
CA ARG A 90 -8.48 5.63 18.69
C ARG A 90 -7.95 6.68 17.70
N TYR A 91 -6.89 6.36 16.97
CA TYR A 91 -6.37 7.22 15.91
C TYR A 91 -7.38 7.44 14.78
N HIS A 92 -8.02 6.37 14.27
CA HIS A 92 -9.00 6.50 13.19
C HIS A 92 -10.24 7.29 13.62
N ASP A 93 -10.72 7.08 14.85
CA ASP A 93 -11.84 7.85 15.42
C ASP A 93 -11.50 9.35 15.49
N TYR A 94 -10.28 9.69 15.88
CA TYR A 94 -9.79 11.07 15.89
C TYR A 94 -9.77 11.69 14.49
N ILE A 95 -9.22 10.98 13.50
CA ILE A 95 -9.18 11.46 12.10
C ILE A 95 -10.59 11.67 11.55
N LYS A 96 -11.51 10.74 11.83
CA LYS A 96 -12.92 10.86 11.43
C LYS A 96 -13.57 12.09 12.04
N LYS A 97 -13.35 12.35 13.34
CA LYS A 97 -13.87 13.53 14.03
C LYS A 97 -13.40 14.83 13.38
N ILE A 98 -12.12 14.95 13.03
CA ILE A 98 -11.61 16.13 12.31
C ILE A 98 -12.31 16.32 10.96
N ASP A 99 -12.53 15.24 10.21
CA ASP A 99 -13.18 15.32 8.90
C ASP A 99 -14.66 15.71 9.01
N GLU A 100 -15.35 15.24 10.05
CA GLU A 100 -16.72 15.65 10.37
C GLU A 100 -16.80 17.12 10.80
N ASP A 101 -15.86 17.60 11.62
CA ASP A 101 -15.84 19.00 12.09
C ASP A 101 -15.55 19.98 10.95
N LYS A 102 -14.67 19.62 10.01
CA LYS A 102 -14.47 20.39 8.76
C LYS A 102 -15.72 20.46 7.89
N SER A 103 -16.49 19.38 7.85
CA SER A 103 -17.73 19.32 7.05
C SER A 103 -18.82 20.22 7.65
N LYS A 104 -18.83 20.43 8.97
CA LYS A 104 -19.79 21.32 9.65
C LYS A 104 -19.42 22.80 9.52
N GLN A 105 -18.14 23.15 9.53
CA GLN A 105 -17.69 24.54 9.29
C GLN A 105 -17.99 25.03 7.87
N ASN A 106 -17.95 24.17 6.86
CA ASN A 106 -18.31 24.55 5.48
C ASN A 106 -19.81 24.81 5.27
N VAL A 107 -20.69 24.42 6.20
CA VAL A 107 -22.14 24.66 6.12
C VAL A 107 -22.54 25.97 6.81
N SER A 108 -21.73 26.49 7.73
CA SER A 108 -22.01 27.76 8.43
C SER A 108 -21.56 29.03 7.69
N ASP A 109 -20.69 28.93 6.68
CA ASP A 109 -20.16 30.08 5.93
C ASP A 109 -21.02 30.49 4.70
N SER A 110 -22.21 29.92 4.52
CA SER A 110 -23.12 30.26 3.40
C SER A 110 -24.25 31.23 3.75
N VAL A 111 -24.25 31.90 4.91
CA VAL A 111 -25.25 32.94 5.22
C VAL A 111 -24.54 34.20 5.74
N VAL A 112 -24.71 35.30 4.98
CA VAL A 112 -24.20 36.68 5.14
C VAL A 112 -22.75 36.87 4.62
N GLY A 113 -22.43 37.62 3.56
CA GLY A 113 -23.13 38.66 2.80
C GLY A 113 -22.47 40.03 2.99
N GLU A 114 -21.58 40.42 2.04
CA GLU A 114 -21.03 41.77 1.70
C GLU A 114 -20.30 42.56 2.82
N SER A 115 -19.22 43.33 2.63
CA SER A 115 -18.44 43.95 1.54
C SER A 115 -17.09 44.38 2.22
N SER A 116 -15.93 44.57 1.58
CA SER A 116 -15.57 45.61 0.61
C SER A 116 -14.10 45.45 0.13
N GLU A 117 -13.89 45.85 -1.12
CA GLU A 117 -12.67 46.37 -1.80
C GLU A 117 -11.77 47.25 -0.88
N GLU A 118 -10.45 47.49 -1.08
CA GLU A 118 -9.60 47.61 -2.27
C GLU A 118 -8.11 47.83 -1.85
N ASN A 119 -7.18 47.49 -2.76
CA ASN A 119 -5.96 48.23 -3.18
C ASN A 119 -4.56 48.20 -2.48
N ASN A 120 -3.58 48.20 -3.41
CA ASN A 120 -2.20 48.76 -3.42
C ASN A 120 -1.03 47.93 -2.85
N GLU A 121 0.19 47.99 -3.38
CA GLU A 121 0.77 48.35 -4.69
C GLU A 121 2.24 47.87 -4.66
N GLU A 122 2.85 47.86 -5.82
CA GLU A 122 4.17 47.37 -6.20
C GLU A 122 5.38 48.22 -5.70
N SER A 123 6.56 47.58 -5.58
CA SER A 123 7.87 48.04 -6.11
C SER A 123 9.09 48.24 -5.17
N ASN A 124 10.22 47.68 -5.66
CA ASN A 124 11.64 48.13 -5.60
C ASN A 124 12.41 48.10 -4.27
N ASP A 125 13.74 47.95 -4.21
CA ASP A 125 14.84 47.51 -5.08
C ASP A 125 16.13 47.56 -4.20
N SER A 126 17.20 46.92 -4.67
CA SER A 126 18.62 47.20 -4.40
C SER A 126 19.35 46.55 -3.21
N GLN A 127 20.06 45.48 -3.57
CA GLN A 127 21.54 45.33 -3.52
C GLN A 127 22.34 46.26 -2.59
N ARG A 128 23.27 45.71 -1.78
CA ARG A 128 24.73 45.71 -2.04
C ARG A 128 25.57 45.14 -0.88
N SER A 129 26.59 44.40 -1.30
CA SER A 129 27.71 43.69 -0.67
C SER A 129 28.59 44.44 0.35
N ASN A 130 29.24 43.72 1.28
CA ASN A 130 30.66 43.30 1.15
C ASN A 130 31.24 42.55 2.36
N ASN A 131 32.19 41.67 2.02
CA ASN A 131 33.00 40.73 2.81
C ASN A 131 34.05 41.38 3.74
N LEU A 132 34.56 40.59 4.71
CA LEU A 132 36.01 40.50 4.98
C LEU A 132 36.41 39.10 5.48
N ILE A 133 37.52 38.61 4.93
CA ILE A 133 38.21 37.32 5.11
C ILE A 133 39.47 37.56 5.94
N GLU A 134 39.95 36.55 6.68
CA GLU A 134 41.40 36.34 6.82
C GLU A 134 41.77 34.85 6.81
N GLN A 135 42.79 34.54 6.01
CA GLN A 135 43.37 33.23 5.65
C GLN A 135 44.63 32.94 6.47
N SER A 136 45.09 31.67 6.45
CA SER A 136 46.50 31.24 6.23
C SER A 136 46.54 29.69 6.12
N THR A 137 46.59 29.07 4.93
CA THR A 137 47.76 28.62 4.11
C THR A 137 48.53 27.35 4.57
N VAL A 138 48.14 26.20 3.97
CA VAL A 138 48.87 25.05 3.30
C VAL A 138 50.42 25.04 3.23
N PRO A 139 51.14 23.88 3.02
CA PRO A 139 50.86 22.90 1.94
C PRO A 139 51.27 21.41 2.07
N ASN A 140 51.03 20.71 0.95
CA ASN A 140 50.85 19.29 0.65
C ASN A 140 52.13 18.57 0.13
N GLU A 141 52.00 17.22 0.00
CA GLU A 141 52.59 16.30 -0.99
C GLU A 141 53.78 15.33 -0.68
N ASN A 142 53.44 14.04 -0.83
CA ASN A 142 54.07 12.97 -1.65
C ASN A 142 54.95 11.85 -1.05
N ASN A 143 54.57 10.64 -1.49
CA ASN A 143 55.33 9.43 -1.85
C ASN A 143 55.66 8.31 -0.81
N HIS A 144 55.09 7.12 -1.11
CA HIS A 144 55.58 5.75 -0.83
C HIS A 144 56.92 5.47 -1.56
N PRO A 145 57.74 4.40 -1.28
CA PRO A 145 57.32 2.97 -1.20
C PRO A 145 58.13 1.98 -0.30
N SER A 146 57.65 0.72 -0.23
CA SER A 146 58.39 -0.57 -0.04
C SER A 146 59.06 -0.90 1.33
N THR A 147 59.18 -2.12 1.89
CA THR A 147 59.05 -3.53 1.44
C THR A 147 59.09 -4.50 2.66
N MET A 148 58.24 -5.53 2.64
CA MET A 148 58.31 -6.94 3.11
C MET A 148 58.96 -7.38 4.45
N GLN A 149 58.25 -8.25 5.19
CA GLN A 149 58.54 -9.71 5.27
C GLN A 149 57.46 -10.50 6.03
N ASN A 150 57.19 -11.72 5.55
CA ASN A 150 56.29 -12.75 6.07
C ASN A 150 57.15 -14.00 6.40
N PRO A 151 56.75 -14.89 7.34
CA PRO A 151 56.36 -16.28 6.96
C PRO A 151 55.31 -16.88 7.95
N GLU A 152 54.57 -17.99 7.77
CA GLU A 152 54.40 -19.04 6.75
C GLU A 152 53.07 -19.80 7.07
N MET A 153 52.37 -20.22 6.01
CA MET A 153 51.52 -21.41 5.80
C MET A 153 50.71 -22.07 6.96
N ILE A 154 49.38 -22.20 6.77
CA ILE A 154 48.64 -23.49 6.73
C ILE A 154 47.46 -23.39 5.73
N GLN A 155 47.44 -24.30 4.74
CA GLN A 155 46.39 -24.51 3.74
C GLN A 155 45.23 -25.34 4.31
N HIS A 156 44.00 -24.87 4.21
CA HIS A 156 42.81 -25.73 4.11
C HIS A 156 41.76 -25.05 3.21
N SER A 157 41.54 -25.63 2.03
CA SER A 157 40.45 -25.32 1.11
C SER A 157 39.15 -25.97 1.58
N PRO A 158 38.02 -25.26 1.53
CA PRO A 158 36.74 -25.90 1.28
C PRO A 158 36.12 -25.40 -0.04
N SER A 159 35.76 -26.39 -0.84
CA SER A 159 34.97 -26.34 -2.07
C SER A 159 34.00 -25.16 -2.16
N SER A 160 34.17 -24.34 -3.21
CA SER A 160 33.19 -23.33 -3.63
C SER A 160 31.93 -24.03 -4.12
N ALA A 161 30.99 -24.27 -3.21
CA ALA A 161 29.61 -24.50 -3.57
C ALA A 161 29.04 -23.17 -4.09
N LYS A 162 28.90 -23.06 -5.42
CA LYS A 162 28.17 -21.96 -6.05
C LYS A 162 26.79 -21.87 -5.39
N PRO A 163 26.33 -20.70 -4.94
CA PRO A 163 24.96 -20.56 -4.46
C PRO A 163 24.01 -20.99 -5.59
N PHE A 164 23.18 -21.99 -5.29
CA PHE A 164 22.11 -22.44 -6.16
C PHE A 164 21.13 -21.27 -6.31
N THR A 165 21.30 -20.49 -7.36
CA THR A 165 20.36 -19.44 -7.74
C THR A 165 19.17 -20.13 -8.37
N VAL A 166 18.16 -20.41 -7.56
CA VAL A 166 16.85 -20.77 -8.09
C VAL A 166 16.35 -19.53 -8.83
N LYS A 167 16.49 -19.54 -10.15
CA LYS A 167 15.83 -18.57 -11.01
C LYS A 167 14.35 -18.93 -10.97
N HIS A 168 13.64 -18.41 -9.97
CA HIS A 168 12.19 -18.36 -10.04
C HIS A 168 11.90 -17.50 -11.28
N GLU A 169 11.36 -18.13 -12.33
CA GLU A 169 10.75 -17.38 -13.41
C GLU A 169 9.73 -16.45 -12.74
N LYS A 170 9.96 -15.14 -12.80
CA LYS A 170 9.05 -14.17 -12.19
C LYS A 170 7.66 -14.49 -12.77
N ALA A 171 6.71 -14.84 -11.90
CA ALA A 171 5.34 -15.06 -12.31
C ALA A 171 4.93 -13.88 -13.21
N LYS A 172 4.46 -14.17 -14.42
CA LYS A 172 4.05 -13.10 -15.35
C LYS A 172 2.93 -12.34 -14.68
N LEU A 173 3.19 -11.06 -14.40
CA LEU A 173 2.19 -10.18 -13.83
C LEU A 173 1.03 -10.03 -14.82
N PRO A 174 -0.23 -10.01 -14.32
CA PRO A 174 -1.39 -9.82 -15.18
C PRO A 174 -1.31 -8.45 -15.87
N VAL A 175 -1.73 -8.40 -17.14
CA VAL A 175 -1.78 -7.15 -17.92
C VAL A 175 -3.20 -6.59 -17.86
N PHE A 176 -3.34 -5.33 -17.46
CA PHE A 176 -4.60 -4.61 -17.45
C PHE A 176 -4.92 -4.01 -18.81
N THR A 177 -6.03 -4.46 -19.40
CA THR A 177 -6.46 -4.08 -20.75
C THR A 177 -7.38 -2.85 -20.79
N GLY A 178 -7.73 -2.27 -19.63
CA GLY A 178 -8.73 -1.20 -19.54
C GLY A 178 -10.16 -1.68 -19.23
N ASP A 179 -10.36 -2.99 -19.07
CA ASP A 179 -11.66 -3.52 -18.67
C ASP A 179 -11.98 -3.18 -17.20
N VAL A 180 -12.94 -2.28 -16.98
CA VAL A 180 -13.38 -1.83 -15.64
C VAL A 180 -13.73 -3.00 -14.71
N ARG A 181 -14.23 -4.12 -15.25
CA ARG A 181 -14.58 -5.33 -14.47
C ARG A 181 -13.36 -6.01 -13.84
N GLN A 182 -12.19 -5.82 -14.43
CA GLN A 182 -10.93 -6.41 -13.98
C GLN A 182 -10.08 -5.44 -13.16
N TYR A 183 -10.44 -4.15 -13.12
CA TYR A 183 -9.58 -3.11 -12.54
C TYR A 183 -9.24 -3.34 -11.08
N PHE A 184 -10.24 -3.63 -10.24
CA PHE A 184 -10.06 -3.82 -8.81
C PHE A 184 -9.22 -5.07 -8.49
N ILE A 185 -9.46 -6.16 -9.22
CA ILE A 185 -8.70 -7.41 -9.09
C ILE A 185 -7.24 -7.17 -9.50
N PHE A 186 -7.04 -6.56 -10.67
CA PHE A 186 -5.70 -6.19 -11.15
C PHE A 186 -4.95 -5.31 -10.13
N LYS A 187 -5.61 -4.27 -9.60
CA LYS A 187 -5.02 -3.37 -8.61
C LYS A 187 -4.62 -4.12 -7.35
N SER A 188 -5.50 -4.98 -6.84
CA SER A 188 -5.24 -5.80 -5.65
C SER A 188 -4.05 -6.74 -5.88
N ASP A 189 -4.10 -7.53 -6.95
CA ASP A 189 -3.05 -8.49 -7.32
C ASP A 189 -1.70 -7.81 -7.55
N PHE A 190 -1.69 -6.68 -8.24
CA PHE A 190 -0.48 -5.90 -8.49
C PHE A 190 0.14 -5.41 -7.18
N LYS A 191 -0.67 -4.83 -6.29
CA LYS A 191 -0.19 -4.33 -4.99
C LYS A 191 0.40 -5.46 -4.15
N HIS A 192 -0.29 -6.60 -4.09
CA HIS A 192 0.21 -7.77 -3.37
C HIS A 192 1.50 -8.34 -3.97
N ALA A 193 1.62 -8.39 -5.29
CA ALA A 193 2.77 -9.01 -5.96
C ALA A 193 4.00 -8.08 -6.06
N VAL A 194 3.80 -6.76 -6.14
CA VAL A 194 4.85 -5.80 -6.53
C VAL A 194 5.18 -4.81 -5.41
N GLU A 195 4.19 -4.23 -4.73
CA GLU A 195 4.40 -3.07 -3.84
C GLU A 195 5.31 -3.39 -2.64
N ALA A 196 5.39 -4.67 -2.22
CA ALA A 196 6.29 -5.13 -1.16
C ALA A 196 7.73 -5.44 -1.62
N GLN A 197 7.98 -5.57 -2.93
CA GLN A 197 9.24 -6.08 -3.47
C GLN A 197 10.10 -5.02 -4.16
N TYR A 198 9.54 -3.85 -4.49
CA TYR A 198 10.20 -2.84 -5.32
C TYR A 198 10.12 -1.45 -4.68
N SER A 199 11.07 -0.58 -5.04
CA SER A 199 10.98 0.85 -4.69
C SER A 199 9.79 1.50 -5.39
N GLU A 200 9.34 2.68 -4.94
CA GLU A 200 8.20 3.37 -5.56
C GLU A 200 8.43 3.64 -7.07
N ARG A 201 9.64 4.06 -7.44
CA ARG A 201 10.02 4.32 -8.84
C ARG A 201 10.03 3.04 -9.69
N ASP A 202 10.55 1.95 -9.13
CA ASP A 202 10.60 0.67 -9.83
C ASP A 202 9.20 0.06 -9.94
N THR A 203 8.39 0.19 -8.89
CA THR A 203 6.98 -0.20 -8.89
C THR A 203 6.20 0.52 -9.98
N LEU A 204 6.43 1.82 -10.17
CA LEU A 204 5.80 2.59 -11.25
C LEU A 204 6.25 2.09 -12.65
N THR A 205 7.51 1.71 -12.80
CA THR A 205 8.02 1.15 -14.06
C THR A 205 7.39 -0.20 -14.36
N VAL A 206 7.26 -1.07 -13.35
CA VAL A 206 6.56 -2.35 -13.45
C VAL A 206 5.06 -2.15 -13.70
N LEU A 207 4.44 -1.13 -13.09
CA LEU A 207 3.05 -0.79 -13.33
C LEU A 207 2.85 -0.47 -14.82
N ARG A 208 3.67 0.41 -15.40
CA ARG A 208 3.57 0.75 -16.84
C ARG A 208 3.71 -0.47 -17.75
N SER A 209 4.55 -1.44 -17.41
CA SER A 209 4.69 -2.67 -18.22
C SER A 209 3.51 -3.64 -18.08
N CYS A 210 2.71 -3.51 -17.02
CA CYS A 210 1.49 -4.28 -16.79
C CYS A 210 0.22 -3.57 -17.29
N LEU A 211 0.35 -2.39 -17.92
CA LEU A 211 -0.76 -1.68 -18.52
C LEU A 211 -0.73 -1.84 -20.03
N SER A 212 -1.91 -2.04 -20.63
CA SER A 212 -2.09 -1.91 -22.08
C SER A 212 -2.01 -0.45 -22.54
N SER A 213 -2.05 -0.22 -23.86
CA SER A 213 -1.77 1.07 -24.46
C SER A 213 -2.61 2.23 -23.92
N GLU A 214 -3.92 2.05 -23.70
CA GLU A 214 -4.81 3.12 -23.25
C GLU A 214 -4.64 3.45 -21.74
N PRO A 215 -4.69 2.48 -20.81
CA PRO A 215 -4.34 2.72 -19.41
C PRO A 215 -2.92 3.25 -19.20
N ALA A 216 -1.94 2.82 -20.00
CA ALA A 216 -0.56 3.29 -19.89
C ALA A 216 -0.42 4.78 -20.27
N LYS A 217 -1.12 5.22 -21.33
CA LYS A 217 -1.15 6.63 -21.76
C LYS A 217 -1.66 7.57 -20.66
N LEU A 218 -2.63 7.13 -19.87
CA LEU A 218 -3.18 7.93 -18.76
C LEU A 218 -2.13 8.29 -17.70
N ILE A 219 -1.09 7.48 -17.55
CA ILE A 219 -0.04 7.68 -16.53
C ILE A 219 1.34 7.97 -17.14
N GLU A 220 1.43 8.19 -18.46
CA GLU A 220 2.70 8.37 -19.18
C GLU A 220 3.48 9.60 -18.70
N GLY A 221 2.78 10.69 -18.40
CA GLY A 221 3.38 11.95 -17.94
C GLY A 221 3.82 11.96 -16.46
N ILE A 222 3.54 10.90 -15.70
CA ILE A 222 3.83 10.83 -14.27
C ILE A 222 5.16 10.10 -14.12
N SER A 223 6.26 10.78 -13.79
CA SER A 223 7.60 10.18 -13.85
C SER A 223 8.00 9.39 -12.59
N SER A 224 7.58 9.83 -11.40
CA SER A 224 8.05 9.29 -10.12
C SER A 224 6.98 9.08 -9.04
N ASP A 225 5.77 9.62 -9.23
CA ASP A 225 4.72 9.58 -8.20
C ASP A 225 3.77 8.40 -8.45
N LEU A 226 3.94 7.32 -7.68
CA LEU A 226 3.10 6.13 -7.81
C LEU A 226 1.66 6.40 -7.35
N ASN A 227 1.49 7.25 -6.35
CA ASN A 227 0.17 7.61 -5.82
C ASN A 227 -0.64 8.42 -6.84
N ALA A 228 -0.01 9.35 -7.55
CA ALA A 228 -0.64 10.07 -8.64
C ALA A 228 -1.06 9.10 -9.76
N ALA A 229 -0.20 8.15 -10.14
CA ALA A 229 -0.55 7.15 -11.15
C ALA A 229 -1.79 6.33 -10.76
N TRP A 230 -1.84 5.85 -9.51
CA TRP A 230 -3.03 5.16 -9.01
C TRP A 230 -4.27 6.04 -8.96
N LYS A 231 -4.12 7.32 -8.60
CA LYS A 231 -5.23 8.26 -8.58
C LYS A 231 -5.85 8.47 -9.96
N TYR A 232 -5.03 8.60 -11.01
CA TYR A 232 -5.53 8.70 -12.39
C TYR A 232 -6.23 7.42 -12.83
N LEU A 233 -5.66 6.25 -12.53
CA LEU A 233 -6.31 4.97 -12.82
C LEU A 233 -7.64 4.81 -12.07
N ASP A 234 -7.70 5.20 -10.79
CA ASP A 234 -8.90 5.16 -9.97
C ASP A 234 -10.00 6.08 -10.49
N GLN A 235 -9.63 7.26 -10.98
CA GLN A 235 -10.58 8.21 -11.58
C GLN A 235 -11.20 7.67 -12.88
N ASN A 236 -10.45 6.87 -13.65
CA ASN A 236 -10.91 6.40 -14.96
C ASN A 236 -11.55 5.00 -14.92
N TYR A 237 -11.09 4.11 -14.03
CA TYR A 237 -11.52 2.71 -13.97
C TYR A 237 -12.04 2.28 -12.60
N GLY A 238 -11.88 3.12 -11.58
CA GLY A 238 -12.17 2.80 -10.18
C GLY A 238 -13.56 3.21 -9.70
N ASP A 239 -14.49 3.62 -10.58
CA ASP A 239 -15.87 3.90 -10.19
C ASP A 239 -16.68 2.60 -10.07
N PRO A 240 -17.11 2.20 -8.85
CA PRO A 240 -17.90 0.99 -8.65
C PRO A 240 -19.25 1.00 -9.40
N ARG A 241 -19.81 2.18 -9.67
CA ARG A 241 -21.09 2.33 -10.39
C ARG A 241 -20.94 1.91 -11.84
N ILE A 242 -19.88 2.38 -12.50
CA ILE A 242 -19.56 2.01 -13.89
C ILE A 242 -19.32 0.50 -14.02
N VAL A 243 -18.65 -0.11 -13.03
CA VAL A 243 -18.46 -1.58 -13.00
C VAL A 243 -19.81 -2.30 -12.90
N SER A 244 -20.68 -1.86 -11.99
CA SER A 244 -22.03 -2.42 -11.85
C SER A 244 -22.85 -2.29 -13.12
N ASP A 245 -22.88 -1.11 -13.73
CA ASP A 245 -23.63 -0.85 -14.95
C ASP A 245 -23.12 -1.73 -16.11
N THR A 246 -21.80 -1.89 -16.22
CA THR A 246 -21.17 -2.77 -17.22
C THR A 246 -21.59 -4.24 -17.02
N ILE A 247 -21.64 -4.69 -15.76
CA ILE A 247 -22.08 -6.05 -15.41
C ILE A 247 -23.55 -6.27 -15.76
N THR A 248 -24.43 -5.33 -15.41
CA THR A 248 -25.85 -5.39 -15.77
C THR A 248 -26.01 -5.44 -17.30
N LEU A 249 -25.25 -4.62 -18.03
CA LEU A 249 -25.26 -4.61 -19.49
C LEU A 249 -24.80 -5.94 -20.10
N ASP A 250 -23.82 -6.63 -19.51
CA ASP A 250 -23.41 -7.96 -19.96
C ASP A 250 -24.55 -8.98 -19.84
N LEU A 251 -25.29 -8.93 -18.72
CA LEU A 251 -26.46 -9.78 -18.48
C LEU A 251 -27.60 -9.45 -19.46
N GLU A 252 -27.81 -8.17 -19.76
CA GLU A 252 -28.79 -7.73 -20.75
C GLU A 252 -28.45 -8.21 -22.16
N ARG A 253 -27.18 -8.13 -22.54
CA ARG A 253 -26.65 -8.57 -23.84
C ARG A 253 -26.63 -10.08 -24.00
N PHE A 254 -26.64 -10.83 -22.91
CA PHE A 254 -26.75 -12.29 -22.99
C PHE A 254 -28.06 -12.68 -23.70
N ARG A 255 -27.98 -13.40 -24.81
CA ARG A 255 -29.17 -13.82 -25.58
C ARG A 255 -29.93 -14.90 -24.80
N SER A 256 -31.26 -14.90 -24.83
CA SER A 256 -32.06 -15.97 -24.21
C SER A 256 -31.67 -17.35 -24.74
N ILE A 257 -31.68 -18.33 -23.86
CA ILE A 257 -31.32 -19.73 -24.08
C ILE A 257 -32.50 -20.41 -24.79
N GLN A 258 -32.20 -21.18 -25.84
CA GLN A 258 -33.19 -21.99 -26.53
C GLN A 258 -33.20 -23.43 -25.97
N PRO A 259 -34.32 -24.18 -26.10
CA PRO A 259 -34.37 -25.57 -25.68
C PRO A 259 -33.25 -26.40 -26.30
N GLY A 260 -32.52 -27.16 -25.47
CA GLY A 260 -31.37 -27.98 -25.89
C GLY A 260 -30.02 -27.25 -25.95
N GLU A 261 -29.94 -25.98 -25.54
CA GLU A 261 -28.68 -25.21 -25.46
C GLU A 261 -28.01 -25.27 -24.07
N ASP A 262 -27.85 -26.45 -23.47
CA ASP A 262 -27.29 -26.63 -22.10
C ASP A 262 -25.92 -25.96 -21.88
N HIS A 263 -25.09 -25.90 -22.93
CA HIS A 263 -23.81 -25.20 -22.88
C HIS A 263 -23.99 -23.70 -22.60
N ARG A 264 -25.05 -23.09 -23.15
CA ARG A 264 -25.35 -21.66 -22.94
C ARG A 264 -25.91 -21.41 -21.56
N PHE A 265 -26.67 -22.35 -20.98
CA PHE A 265 -27.00 -22.31 -19.56
C PHE A 265 -25.73 -22.26 -18.69
N CYS A 266 -24.76 -23.15 -18.95
CA CYS A 266 -23.47 -23.10 -18.26
C CYS A 266 -22.76 -21.74 -18.43
N GLN A 267 -22.80 -21.14 -19.63
CA GLN A 267 -22.23 -19.81 -19.87
C GLN A 267 -22.93 -18.72 -19.05
N LEU A 268 -24.27 -18.76 -18.96
CA LEU A 268 -25.05 -17.81 -18.14
C LEU A 268 -24.71 -17.96 -16.66
N VAL A 269 -24.67 -19.17 -16.12
CA VAL A 269 -24.28 -19.44 -14.72
C VAL A 269 -22.87 -18.93 -14.44
N ASN A 270 -21.93 -19.18 -15.35
CA ASN A 270 -20.56 -18.68 -15.22
C ASN A 270 -20.49 -17.15 -15.25
N LEU A 271 -21.30 -16.51 -16.11
CA LEU A 271 -21.42 -15.05 -16.18
C LEU A 271 -21.96 -14.50 -14.87
N VAL A 272 -23.11 -14.98 -14.39
CA VAL A 272 -23.73 -14.55 -13.12
C VAL A 272 -22.77 -14.71 -11.95
N ARG A 273 -22.12 -15.88 -11.83
CA ARG A 273 -21.15 -16.15 -10.77
C ARG A 273 -19.95 -15.21 -10.83
N ARG A 274 -19.37 -15.00 -12.01
CA ARG A 274 -18.24 -14.07 -12.19
C ARG A 274 -18.66 -12.65 -11.83
N SER A 275 -19.81 -12.21 -12.32
CA SER A 275 -20.36 -10.88 -12.06
C SER A 275 -20.61 -10.64 -10.57
N TYR A 276 -21.18 -11.61 -9.85
CA TYR A 276 -21.36 -11.52 -8.40
C TYR A 276 -20.02 -11.39 -7.67
N ASN A 277 -19.01 -12.17 -8.05
CA ASN A 277 -17.68 -12.09 -7.43
C ASN A 277 -17.02 -10.72 -7.64
N ILE A 278 -17.14 -10.14 -8.84
CA ILE A 278 -16.63 -8.78 -9.12
C ILE A 278 -17.37 -7.75 -8.27
N LEU A 279 -18.70 -7.83 -8.20
CA LEU A 279 -19.51 -6.92 -7.37
C LEU A 279 -19.20 -7.06 -5.88
N LYS A 280 -18.90 -8.27 -5.41
CA LYS A 280 -18.46 -8.51 -4.03
C LYS A 280 -17.13 -7.81 -3.73
N GLU A 281 -16.17 -7.86 -4.65
CA GLU A 281 -14.86 -7.20 -4.50
C GLU A 281 -15.00 -5.68 -4.35
N ILE A 282 -15.92 -5.07 -5.09
CA ILE A 282 -16.20 -3.63 -5.03
C ILE A 282 -17.23 -3.25 -3.94
N LYS A 283 -17.60 -4.20 -3.07
CA LYS A 283 -18.55 -4.03 -1.96
C LYS A 283 -19.96 -3.60 -2.41
N ARG A 284 -20.40 -4.11 -3.56
CA ARG A 284 -21.75 -3.87 -4.11
C ARG A 284 -22.49 -5.16 -4.51
N PRO A 285 -22.49 -6.24 -3.70
CA PRO A 285 -23.20 -7.47 -4.06
C PRO A 285 -24.72 -7.27 -4.24
N GLN A 286 -25.31 -6.28 -3.57
CA GLN A 286 -26.73 -5.93 -3.68
C GLN A 286 -27.17 -5.47 -5.09
N ASP A 287 -26.22 -5.05 -5.92
CA ASP A 287 -26.53 -4.66 -7.30
C ASP A 287 -26.81 -5.89 -8.18
N MET A 288 -26.39 -7.09 -7.75
CA MET A 288 -26.82 -8.36 -8.33
C MET A 288 -28.07 -8.92 -7.63
N ASP A 289 -28.13 -8.77 -6.30
CA ASP A 289 -29.21 -9.28 -5.44
C ASP A 289 -30.38 -8.29 -5.36
N ASN A 290 -30.91 -7.92 -6.52
CA ASN A 290 -32.15 -7.14 -6.60
C ASN A 290 -33.12 -7.78 -7.58
N THR A 291 -34.41 -7.54 -7.35
CA THR A 291 -35.50 -8.12 -8.14
C THR A 291 -35.34 -7.87 -9.64
N HIS A 292 -34.83 -6.71 -10.03
CA HIS A 292 -34.64 -6.37 -11.43
C HIS A 292 -33.62 -7.29 -12.12
N VAL A 293 -32.45 -7.50 -11.51
CA VAL A 293 -31.39 -8.36 -12.07
C VAL A 293 -31.79 -9.84 -12.01
N ILE A 294 -32.50 -10.26 -10.96
CA ILE A 294 -33.05 -11.63 -10.86
C ILE A 294 -34.03 -11.90 -12.01
N SER A 295 -35.01 -11.02 -12.23
CA SER A 295 -35.96 -11.17 -13.35
C SER A 295 -35.28 -11.05 -14.72
N LEU A 296 -34.19 -10.28 -14.83
CA LEU A 296 -33.38 -10.23 -16.05
C LEU A 296 -32.76 -11.60 -16.35
N ILE A 297 -32.19 -12.25 -15.34
CA ILE A 297 -31.57 -13.58 -15.44
C ILE A 297 -32.62 -14.65 -15.77
N GLU A 298 -33.76 -14.66 -15.09
CA GLU A 298 -34.87 -15.59 -15.33
C GLU A 298 -35.37 -15.51 -16.79
N ARG A 299 -35.51 -14.31 -17.34
CA ARG A 299 -35.92 -14.09 -18.74
C ARG A 299 -34.91 -14.59 -19.78
N LYS A 300 -33.68 -14.91 -19.37
CA LYS A 300 -32.69 -15.53 -20.26
C LYS A 300 -32.79 -17.05 -20.29
N MET A 301 -33.45 -17.67 -19.31
CA MET A 301 -33.57 -19.13 -19.19
C MET A 301 -34.80 -19.66 -19.94
N SER A 302 -34.80 -20.96 -20.27
CA SER A 302 -35.99 -21.64 -20.78
C SER A 302 -36.90 -22.10 -19.63
N GLU A 303 -38.16 -22.45 -19.92
CA GLU A 303 -39.08 -22.96 -18.86
C GLU A 303 -38.57 -24.24 -18.20
N ASP A 304 -37.83 -25.07 -18.93
CA ASP A 304 -37.25 -26.31 -18.40
C ASP A 304 -36.07 -26.03 -17.44
N ASP A 305 -35.32 -24.94 -17.67
CA ASP A 305 -34.20 -24.52 -16.81
C ASP A 305 -34.66 -23.86 -15.50
N LEU A 306 -35.91 -23.38 -15.46
CA LEU A 306 -36.51 -22.69 -14.30
C LEU A 306 -37.17 -23.64 -13.28
N ARG A 307 -37.29 -24.93 -13.61
CA ARG A 307 -37.93 -25.96 -12.77
C ARG A 307 -36.92 -26.69 -11.90
#